data_AF-C5AZU1-F1
#
_entry.id   AF-C5AZU1-F1
#
_cell.length_a   1.000
_cell.length_b   1.000
_cell.length_c   1.000
_cell.angle_alpha   90.00
_cell.angle_beta   90.00
_cell.angle_gamma   90.00
#
_symmetry.space_group_name_H-M   'P 1'
#
loop_
_entity.id
_entity.type
_entity.pdbx_description
1 polymer ?
#
loop_
_entity_poly.entity_id
_entity_poly.type
_entity_poly.pdbx_seq_one_letter_code
_entity_poly.pdbx_strand_id
1 'polypeptide(L)'
;MTASSPPSTCGASSDSSASGGAREGPARELREHRPRRLHDPQPEAVARLIDHYGVEAAEERWHWIEPRSLGSLARAGRARLGMRLGSNNGRARASDPAQEAAAVEVAFLVWSQRAGERAAGMKLSGLLGVLHERGITEAPMLRGATRGENSRDGHLASRGDAEAAARIEARLEHERDLYAVMRAPLALVPEQPATGRYRLPDHSPELAAALAGHPPDAVDRAFPGLLPREVPVDAEWEAAAEWEAAAPPAESPAIPAAQESVMNLAPRARSVPSDDAIRAHHAETPKAADLAARWGVSTACVYQHLRRLGLGRLSEAPVPALPAPAPAPEAPATNVVAFTPAPHAEPAPVPATVVPRAAVQWDVAFPNRLGLDDLVLAVALAQRAGLGADEAIRFVRADAAAAGRQA
;
A
#
# COMPACT_ATOMS: atom_id res chain seq x y z
N MET A 1 -28.25 31.89 67.33
CA MET A 1 -27.86 30.48 67.51
C MET A 1 -27.00 30.10 66.29
N THR A 2 -25.79 30.63 66.10
CA THR A 2 -24.47 30.32 66.70
C THR A 2 -23.98 28.88 66.52
N ALA A 3 -22.81 28.79 65.84
CA ALA A 3 -21.78 27.73 65.83
C ALA A 3 -22.13 26.44 65.03
N SER A 4 -21.19 25.72 64.39
CA SER A 4 -19.75 25.64 64.62
C SER A 4 -19.02 25.00 63.41
N SER A 5 -17.86 25.55 63.03
CA SER A 5 -16.82 24.89 62.21
C SER A 5 -15.98 23.91 63.05
N PRO A 6 -15.17 23.04 62.40
CA PRO A 6 -13.75 22.90 62.79
C PRO A 6 -12.84 22.60 61.55
N PRO A 7 -11.52 22.29 61.68
CA PRO A 7 -10.47 23.28 61.57
C PRO A 7 -9.40 23.00 60.49
N SER A 8 -8.64 24.06 60.20
CA SER A 8 -7.38 24.05 59.45
C SER A 8 -6.27 23.25 60.13
N THR A 9 -5.41 22.64 59.31
CA THR A 9 -4.01 22.36 59.67
C THR A 9 -3.07 22.98 58.64
N CYS A 10 -2.17 23.79 59.20
CA CYS A 10 -0.99 24.38 58.57
C CYS A 10 0.06 23.32 58.23
N GLY A 11 0.92 23.62 57.25
CA GLY A 11 2.18 22.90 57.06
C GLY A 11 3.01 23.39 55.86
N ALA A 12 3.89 24.35 56.14
CA ALA A 12 5.21 24.66 55.52
C ALA A 12 5.37 24.54 53.99
N SER A 13 5.65 25.61 53.24
CA SER A 13 6.88 26.43 53.22
C SER A 13 8.14 25.66 52.81
N SER A 14 8.51 25.75 51.53
CA SER A 14 9.89 25.77 51.01
C SER A 14 9.77 26.41 49.61
N ASP A 15 9.93 27.73 49.44
CA ASP A 15 11.21 28.41 49.24
C ASP A 15 12.24 27.59 48.46
N SER A 16 12.32 27.87 47.15
CA SER A 16 13.61 27.93 46.44
C SER A 16 13.46 28.77 45.18
N SER A 17 13.64 30.07 45.41
CA SER A 17 14.18 31.00 44.43
C SER A 17 15.50 30.48 43.88
N ALA A 18 15.58 30.26 42.58
CA ALA A 18 16.84 30.28 41.85
C ALA A 18 16.59 30.95 40.49
N SER A 19 16.87 32.24 40.49
CA SER A 19 17.19 33.06 39.32
C SER A 19 18.20 32.36 38.41
N GLY A 20 17.91 32.28 37.12
CA GLY A 20 18.81 31.63 36.16
C GLY A 20 18.49 31.99 34.72
N GLY A 21 18.73 33.24 34.35
CA GLY A 21 19.26 33.63 33.04
C GLY A 21 18.49 33.22 31.79
N ALA A 22 17.73 34.17 31.25
CA ALA A 22 17.42 34.21 29.83
C ALA A 22 18.71 34.09 29.00
N ARG A 23 18.85 32.98 28.26
CA ARG A 23 19.73 32.89 27.09
C ARG A 23 18.96 32.16 25.99
N GLU A 24 18.21 32.95 25.23
CA GLU A 24 17.90 32.62 23.84
C GLU A 24 19.23 32.43 23.11
N GLY A 25 19.51 31.20 22.67
CA GLY A 25 20.72 30.81 21.97
C GLY A 25 20.37 29.82 20.85
N PRO A 26 20.89 30.01 19.63
CA PRO A 26 20.30 29.48 18.40
C PRO A 26 20.80 28.05 18.13
N ALA A 27 19.94 27.05 18.33
CA ALA A 27 20.29 25.67 17.97
C ALA A 27 19.10 24.87 17.42
N ARG A 28 18.15 25.57 16.80
CA ARG A 28 16.93 24.96 16.23
C ARG A 28 17.05 24.58 14.75
N GLU A 29 18.25 24.62 14.15
CA GLU A 29 18.35 24.61 12.69
C GLU A 29 19.19 23.49 12.05
N LEU A 30 19.78 22.57 12.81
CA LEU A 30 20.66 21.58 12.20
C LEU A 30 20.18 20.13 12.43
N ARG A 31 19.40 19.68 11.43
CA ARG A 31 19.39 18.32 10.85
C ARG A 31 18.18 17.43 11.12
N GLU A 32 17.06 17.82 10.51
CA GLU A 32 16.13 16.89 9.83
C GLU A 32 16.61 16.53 8.40
N HIS A 33 17.92 16.42 8.16
CA HIS A 33 18.44 15.94 6.88
C HIS A 33 18.51 14.41 6.89
N ARG A 34 17.33 13.77 6.91
CA ARG A 34 17.18 12.53 6.15
C ARG A 34 17.66 12.85 4.73
N PRO A 35 18.49 12.01 4.07
CA PRO A 35 18.71 12.16 2.64
C PRO A 35 17.32 12.21 2.02
N ARG A 36 16.98 13.36 1.43
CA ARG A 36 15.69 13.57 0.75
C ARG A 36 15.51 12.35 -0.10
N ARG A 37 14.42 11.58 0.15
CA ARG A 37 14.00 10.50 -0.73
C ARG A 37 14.20 11.04 -2.14
N LEU A 38 15.10 10.43 -2.90
CA LEU A 38 15.37 10.84 -4.28
C LEU A 38 13.99 10.90 -4.92
N HIS A 39 13.51 12.13 -5.20
CA HIS A 39 12.08 12.36 -5.37
C HIS A 39 11.58 11.42 -6.46
N ASP A 40 10.58 10.59 -6.14
CA ASP A 40 9.96 9.70 -7.12
C ASP A 40 9.56 10.58 -8.32
N PRO A 41 10.00 10.22 -9.54
CA PRO A 41 9.82 11.12 -10.66
C PRO A 41 8.34 11.28 -10.97
N GLN A 42 7.95 12.53 -11.22
CA GLN A 42 6.59 12.84 -11.65
C GLN A 42 6.31 12.12 -12.98
N PRO A 43 5.21 11.36 -13.11
CA PRO A 43 4.88 10.60 -14.32
C PRO A 43 4.95 11.43 -15.60
N GLU A 44 4.51 12.69 -15.54
CA GLU A 44 4.49 13.65 -16.64
C GLU A 44 5.91 14.03 -17.07
N ALA A 45 6.85 14.13 -16.13
CA ALA A 45 8.26 14.41 -16.44
C ALA A 45 8.92 13.20 -17.12
N VAL A 46 8.60 11.98 -16.67
CA VAL A 46 9.06 10.75 -17.33
C VAL A 46 8.51 10.66 -18.75
N ALA A 47 7.20 10.90 -18.93
CA ALA A 47 6.55 10.90 -20.22
C ALA A 47 7.22 11.87 -21.21
N ARG A 48 7.39 13.13 -20.80
CA ARG A 48 8.04 14.15 -21.65
C ARG A 48 9.48 13.76 -22.00
N LEU A 49 10.25 13.27 -21.04
CA LEU A 49 11.64 12.89 -21.29
C LEU A 49 11.73 11.75 -22.31
N ILE A 50 10.90 10.70 -22.15
CA ILE A 50 10.87 9.57 -23.09
C ILE A 50 10.40 10.02 -24.47
N ASP A 51 9.37 10.86 -24.55
CA ASP A 51 8.81 11.30 -25.83
C ASP A 51 9.79 12.22 -26.61
N HIS A 52 10.65 12.97 -25.92
CA HIS A 52 11.61 13.88 -26.57
C HIS A 52 12.99 13.25 -26.80
N TYR A 53 13.45 12.39 -25.90
CA TYR A 53 14.85 11.92 -25.86
C TYR A 53 15.01 10.40 -25.86
N GLY A 54 13.92 9.63 -25.84
CA GLY A 54 13.96 8.16 -25.81
C GLY A 54 13.98 7.57 -24.39
N VAL A 55 13.84 6.25 -24.31
CA VAL A 55 13.77 5.51 -23.04
C VAL A 55 15.12 5.51 -22.32
N GLU A 56 16.21 5.48 -23.09
CA GLU A 56 17.59 5.46 -22.64
C GLU A 56 17.91 6.70 -21.78
N ALA A 57 17.42 7.88 -22.18
CA ALA A 57 17.58 9.13 -21.43
C ALA A 57 16.87 9.07 -20.06
N ALA A 58 15.72 8.39 -19.98
CA ALA A 58 15.01 8.18 -18.73
C ALA A 58 15.73 7.16 -17.84
N GLU A 59 16.29 6.10 -18.41
CA GLU A 59 17.12 5.14 -17.68
C GLU A 59 18.39 5.77 -17.14
N GLU A 60 19.06 6.66 -17.88
CA GLU A 60 20.24 7.37 -17.36
C GLU A 60 19.87 8.29 -16.19
N ARG A 61 18.80 9.08 -16.36
CA ARG A 61 18.35 10.04 -15.34
C ARG A 61 17.81 9.37 -14.08
N TRP A 62 17.12 8.25 -14.23
CA TRP A 62 16.47 7.50 -13.16
C TRP A 62 16.96 6.05 -13.09
N HIS A 63 18.29 5.87 -13.15
CA HIS A 63 18.96 4.56 -13.22
C HIS A 63 18.66 3.60 -12.07
N TRP A 64 18.15 4.11 -10.95
CA TRP A 64 17.71 3.29 -9.81
C TRP A 64 16.29 2.73 -9.96
N ILE A 65 15.53 3.20 -10.97
CA ILE A 65 14.18 2.73 -11.27
C ILE A 65 14.26 1.72 -12.41
N GLU A 66 13.58 0.59 -12.26
CA GLU A 66 13.52 -0.43 -13.31
C GLU A 66 12.89 0.15 -14.60
N PRO A 67 13.43 -0.15 -15.79
CA PRO A 67 12.90 0.31 -17.07
C PRO A 67 11.39 0.09 -17.26
N ARG A 68 10.89 -1.06 -16.77
CA ARG A 68 9.46 -1.39 -16.80
C ARG A 68 8.60 -0.39 -16.00
N SER A 69 9.11 0.08 -14.87
CA SER A 69 8.46 1.06 -14.02
C SER A 69 8.48 2.44 -14.67
N LEU A 70 9.60 2.82 -15.30
CA LEU A 70 9.68 4.05 -16.11
C LEU A 70 8.67 4.04 -17.27
N GLY A 71 8.53 2.92 -17.99
CA GLY A 71 7.51 2.77 -19.03
C GLY A 71 6.07 2.84 -18.51
N SER A 72 5.83 2.44 -17.26
CA SER A 72 4.51 2.56 -16.61
C SER A 72 4.21 3.99 -16.16
N LEU A 73 5.22 4.67 -15.59
CA LEU A 73 5.15 6.10 -15.25
C LEU A 73 4.94 6.96 -16.50
N ALA A 74 5.65 6.69 -17.59
CA ALA A 74 5.45 7.42 -18.84
C ALA A 74 4.04 7.23 -19.40
N ARG A 75 3.46 6.02 -19.33
CA ARG A 75 2.06 5.80 -19.72
C ARG A 75 1.10 6.60 -18.85
N ALA A 76 1.26 6.57 -17.53
CA ALA A 76 0.45 7.38 -16.63
C ALA A 76 0.61 8.90 -16.88
N GLY A 77 1.84 9.35 -17.16
CA GLY A 77 2.13 10.74 -17.50
C GLY A 77 1.47 11.18 -18.80
N ARG A 78 1.52 10.37 -19.86
CA ARG A 78 0.84 10.66 -21.14
C ARG A 78 -0.67 10.78 -20.95
N ALA A 79 -1.27 9.88 -20.16
CA ALA A 79 -2.68 9.95 -19.81
C ALA A 79 -3.03 11.29 -19.14
N ARG A 80 -2.26 11.69 -18.12
CA ARG A 80 -2.47 12.96 -17.40
C ARG A 80 -2.25 14.20 -18.27
N LEU A 81 -1.34 14.13 -19.23
CA LEU A 81 -1.08 15.19 -20.21
C LEU A 81 -2.13 15.23 -21.35
N GLY A 82 -3.13 14.34 -21.35
CA GLY A 82 -4.11 14.24 -22.43
C GLY A 82 -3.51 13.78 -23.76
N MET A 83 -2.29 13.25 -23.74
CA MET A 83 -1.64 12.72 -24.93
C MET A 83 -2.31 11.40 -25.28
N ARG A 84 -2.66 11.21 -26.55
CA ARG A 84 -3.13 9.91 -27.03
C ARG A 84 -2.06 8.89 -26.69
N LEU A 85 -2.40 7.96 -25.80
CA LEU A 85 -1.60 6.75 -25.62
C LEU A 85 -1.56 6.10 -26.99
N GLY A 86 -0.37 6.11 -27.61
CA GLY A 86 -0.14 5.37 -28.83
C GLY A 86 -0.75 3.99 -28.60
N SER A 87 -1.71 3.62 -29.44
CA SER A 87 -2.41 2.34 -29.38
C SER A 87 -1.33 1.27 -29.43
N ASN A 88 -0.83 0.86 -28.27
CA ASN A 88 0.20 -0.14 -28.17
C ASN A 88 -0.49 -1.45 -28.51
N ASN A 89 -0.45 -1.76 -29.80
CA ASN A 89 -0.82 -3.01 -30.46
C ASN A 89 -2.28 -3.41 -30.31
N GLY A 90 -3.18 -2.71 -31.02
CA GLY A 90 -4.22 -3.26 -31.93
C GLY A 90 -5.18 -4.36 -31.47
N ARG A 91 -5.02 -4.94 -30.28
CA ARG A 91 -5.97 -5.88 -29.69
C ARG A 91 -7.03 -5.06 -29.02
N ALA A 92 -8.23 -5.10 -29.61
CA ALA A 92 -9.43 -4.66 -28.93
C ALA A 92 -9.44 -5.23 -27.51
N ARG A 93 -9.67 -4.37 -26.52
CA ARG A 93 -9.86 -4.83 -25.15
C ARG A 93 -11.09 -5.73 -25.14
N ALA A 94 -10.99 -6.83 -24.42
CA ALA A 94 -12.11 -7.75 -24.24
C ALA A 94 -13.15 -7.18 -23.25
N SER A 95 -12.75 -6.22 -22.41
CA SER A 95 -13.60 -5.55 -21.43
C SER A 95 -14.28 -4.33 -22.02
N ASP A 96 -15.55 -4.10 -21.62
CA ASP A 96 -16.27 -2.88 -21.96
C ASP A 96 -15.93 -1.73 -20.98
N PRO A 97 -16.11 -0.45 -21.36
CA PRO A 97 -15.77 0.68 -20.49
C PRO A 97 -16.53 0.73 -19.16
N ALA A 98 -17.78 0.23 -19.10
CA ALA A 98 -18.58 0.23 -17.89
C ALA A 98 -18.11 -0.87 -16.90
N GLN A 99 -17.71 -2.03 -17.43
CA GLN A 99 -17.04 -3.11 -16.71
C GLN A 99 -15.70 -2.63 -16.13
N GLU A 100 -14.89 -1.95 -16.95
CA GLU A 100 -13.62 -1.36 -16.49
C GLU A 100 -13.85 -0.35 -15.36
N ALA A 101 -14.88 0.51 -15.48
CA ALA A 101 -15.20 1.50 -14.47
C ALA A 101 -15.61 0.87 -13.13
N ALA A 102 -16.54 -0.09 -13.16
CA ALA A 102 -16.95 -0.79 -11.95
C ALA A 102 -15.80 -1.59 -11.32
N ALA A 103 -14.94 -2.23 -12.13
CA ALA A 103 -13.77 -2.95 -11.65
C ALA A 103 -12.77 -2.04 -10.91
N VAL A 104 -12.53 -0.83 -11.44
CA VAL A 104 -11.67 0.18 -10.79
C VAL A 104 -12.24 0.55 -9.42
N GLU A 105 -13.53 0.86 -9.33
CA GLU A 105 -14.14 1.31 -8.07
C GLU A 105 -14.21 0.19 -7.02
N VAL A 106 -14.55 -1.04 -7.42
CA VAL A 106 -14.46 -2.21 -6.53
C VAL A 106 -13.04 -2.37 -6.00
N ALA A 107 -12.03 -2.28 -6.87
CA ALA A 107 -10.64 -2.41 -6.45
C ALA A 107 -10.23 -1.39 -5.38
N PHE A 108 -10.70 -0.14 -5.48
CA PHE A 108 -10.47 0.87 -4.45
C PHE A 108 -11.26 0.61 -3.16
N LEU A 109 -12.48 0.09 -3.27
CA LEU A 109 -13.34 -0.19 -2.12
C LEU A 109 -12.80 -1.29 -1.21
N VAL A 110 -12.22 -2.34 -1.82
CA VAL A 110 -11.62 -3.47 -1.10
C VAL A 110 -10.09 -3.39 -1.00
N TRP A 111 -9.50 -2.30 -1.49
CA TRP A 111 -8.05 -2.10 -1.55
C TRP A 111 -7.31 -3.26 -2.25
N SER A 112 -7.83 -3.78 -3.36
CA SER A 112 -7.20 -4.88 -4.08
C SER A 112 -7.53 -4.83 -5.57
N GLN A 113 -6.55 -4.50 -6.40
CA GLN A 113 -6.67 -4.58 -7.86
C GLN A 113 -7.17 -5.95 -8.33
N ARG A 114 -6.65 -7.05 -7.74
CA ARG A 114 -7.04 -8.40 -8.13
C ARG A 114 -8.49 -8.73 -7.80
N ALA A 115 -9.06 -8.09 -6.77
CA ALA A 115 -10.47 -8.29 -6.44
C ALA A 115 -11.36 -7.63 -7.50
N GLY A 116 -11.05 -6.39 -7.92
CA GLY A 116 -11.74 -5.75 -9.02
C GLY A 116 -11.67 -6.57 -10.33
N GLU A 117 -10.49 -7.12 -10.65
CA GLU A 117 -10.32 -8.00 -11.82
C GLU A 117 -11.19 -9.26 -11.74
N ARG A 118 -11.19 -9.96 -10.60
CA ARG A 118 -11.98 -11.19 -10.42
C ARG A 118 -13.48 -10.91 -10.43
N ALA A 119 -13.92 -9.88 -9.72
CA ALA A 119 -15.33 -9.49 -9.63
C ALA A 119 -15.91 -9.17 -11.01
N ALA A 120 -15.12 -8.47 -11.83
CA ALA A 120 -15.51 -8.11 -13.19
C ALA A 120 -15.25 -9.23 -14.22
N GLY A 121 -14.64 -10.36 -13.85
CA GLY A 121 -14.25 -11.40 -14.81
C GLY A 121 -13.15 -10.99 -15.80
N MET A 122 -12.34 -9.98 -15.45
CA MET A 122 -11.21 -9.52 -16.26
C MET A 122 -10.01 -10.47 -16.12
N LYS A 123 -9.17 -10.51 -17.15
CA LYS A 123 -7.90 -11.24 -17.10
C LYS A 123 -6.96 -10.63 -16.06
N LEU A 124 -6.11 -11.46 -15.47
CA LEU A 124 -5.09 -11.04 -14.50
C LEU A 124 -4.21 -9.91 -15.09
N SER A 125 -4.01 -8.85 -14.31
CA SER A 125 -3.29 -7.62 -14.71
C SER A 125 -3.99 -6.77 -15.79
N GLY A 126 -5.22 -7.12 -16.19
CA GLY A 126 -6.01 -6.31 -17.11
C GLY A 126 -6.33 -4.93 -16.56
N LEU A 127 -6.64 -4.85 -15.26
CA LEU A 127 -7.03 -3.59 -14.62
C LEU A 127 -5.85 -2.62 -14.45
N LEU A 128 -4.61 -3.15 -14.33
CA LEU A 128 -3.41 -2.30 -14.24
C LEU A 128 -3.23 -1.43 -15.49
N GLY A 129 -3.55 -1.96 -16.67
CA GLY A 129 -3.54 -1.18 -17.91
C GLY A 129 -4.52 -0.02 -17.84
N VAL A 130 -5.76 -0.30 -17.44
CA VAL A 130 -6.83 0.70 -17.28
C VAL A 130 -6.44 1.79 -16.27
N LEU A 131 -5.88 1.41 -15.11
CA LEU A 131 -5.43 2.37 -14.10
C LEU A 131 -4.37 3.33 -14.67
N HIS A 132 -3.36 2.82 -15.37
CA HIS A 132 -2.33 3.65 -15.99
C HIS A 132 -2.89 4.56 -17.10
N GLU A 133 -3.81 4.05 -17.92
CA GLU A 133 -4.46 4.84 -18.97
C GLU A 133 -5.33 5.96 -18.42
N ARG A 134 -5.84 5.80 -17.20
CA ARG A 134 -6.50 6.86 -16.45
C ARG A 134 -5.54 7.72 -15.64
N GLY A 135 -4.22 7.49 -15.72
CA GLY A 135 -3.22 8.25 -14.97
C GLY A 135 -3.19 7.94 -13.46
N ILE A 136 -3.82 6.85 -13.02
CA ILE A 136 -3.81 6.37 -11.65
C ILE A 136 -2.52 5.54 -11.46
N THR A 137 -1.56 6.09 -10.73
CA THR A 137 -0.27 5.44 -10.45
C THR A 137 -0.29 4.62 -9.16
N GLU A 138 -1.14 5.01 -8.22
CA GLU A 138 -1.31 4.31 -6.95
C GLU A 138 -2.40 3.27 -7.08
N ALA A 139 -2.02 2.07 -7.51
CA ALA A 139 -2.95 0.94 -7.56
C ALA A 139 -3.37 0.54 -6.14
N PRO A 140 -4.65 0.21 -5.90
CA PRO A 140 -5.11 -0.22 -4.58
C PRO A 140 -4.42 -1.53 -4.19
N MET A 141 -3.67 -1.48 -3.08
CA MET A 141 -2.90 -2.60 -2.55
C MET A 141 -3.51 -3.14 -1.27
N LEU A 142 -3.61 -4.47 -1.20
CA LEU A 142 -4.18 -5.16 -0.05
C LEU A 142 -3.27 -4.99 1.16
N ARG A 143 -3.85 -4.63 2.30
CA ARG A 143 -3.11 -4.49 3.56
C ARG A 143 -2.48 -5.82 3.98
N GLY A 144 -1.35 -5.74 4.69
CA GLY A 144 -0.56 -6.92 5.09
C GLY A 144 -1.36 -7.98 5.84
N ALA A 145 -2.22 -7.57 6.79
CA ALA A 145 -3.07 -8.47 7.56
C ALA A 145 -4.04 -9.27 6.66
N THR A 146 -4.86 -8.57 5.87
CA THR A 146 -5.80 -9.20 4.93
C THR A 146 -5.11 -10.05 3.87
N ARG A 147 -3.91 -9.64 3.43
CA ARG A 147 -3.09 -10.46 2.52
C ARG A 147 -2.65 -11.78 3.20
N GLY A 148 -2.24 -11.72 4.47
CA GLY A 148 -1.87 -12.88 5.27
C GLY A 148 -3.05 -13.84 5.45
N GLU A 149 -4.23 -13.32 5.80
CA GLU A 149 -5.47 -14.08 5.91
C GLU A 149 -5.83 -14.79 4.60
N ASN A 150 -5.84 -14.06 3.48
CA ASN A 150 -6.11 -14.62 2.16
C ASN A 150 -5.12 -15.74 1.79
N SER A 151 -3.84 -15.56 2.12
CA SER A 151 -2.81 -16.58 1.88
C SER A 151 -3.01 -17.82 2.76
N ARG A 152 -3.38 -17.61 4.03
CA ARG A 152 -3.66 -18.70 4.98
C ARG A 152 -4.87 -19.50 4.55
N ASP A 153 -5.98 -18.84 4.20
CA ASP A 153 -7.18 -19.52 3.70
C ASP A 153 -6.87 -20.31 2.43
N GLY A 154 -6.12 -19.73 1.49
CA GLY A 154 -5.69 -20.43 0.28
C GLY A 154 -4.86 -21.68 0.57
N HIS A 155 -3.93 -21.62 1.52
CA HIS A 155 -3.16 -22.77 1.94
C HIS A 155 -4.00 -23.84 2.65
N LEU A 156 -4.91 -23.44 3.54
CA LEU A 156 -5.81 -24.37 4.24
C LEU A 156 -6.75 -25.07 3.26
N ALA A 157 -7.41 -24.31 2.37
CA ALA A 157 -8.30 -24.86 1.36
C ALA A 157 -7.57 -25.84 0.42
N SER A 158 -6.31 -25.54 0.04
CA SER A 158 -5.50 -26.47 -0.77
C SER A 158 -5.15 -27.79 -0.09
N ARG A 159 -5.29 -27.85 1.25
CA ARG A 159 -5.13 -29.08 2.06
C ARG A 159 -6.46 -29.79 2.34
N GLY A 160 -7.56 -29.31 1.76
CA GLY A 160 -8.89 -29.91 1.92
C GLY A 160 -9.73 -29.34 3.07
N ASP A 161 -9.32 -28.21 3.66
CA ASP A 161 -10.14 -27.51 4.67
C ASP A 161 -11.38 -26.87 4.00
N ALA A 162 -12.55 -27.44 4.28
CA ALA A 162 -13.82 -27.02 3.70
C ALA A 162 -14.27 -25.63 4.21
N GLU A 163 -13.97 -25.28 5.46
CA GLU A 163 -14.33 -23.97 6.01
C GLU A 163 -13.49 -22.86 5.38
N ALA A 164 -12.20 -23.12 5.17
CA ALA A 164 -11.33 -22.20 4.45
C ALA A 164 -11.79 -22.00 3.00
N ALA A 165 -12.24 -23.06 2.32
CA ALA A 165 -12.82 -22.97 0.99
C ALA A 165 -14.12 -22.14 1.00
N ALA A 166 -15.01 -22.35 1.99
CA ALA A 166 -16.23 -21.55 2.14
C ALA A 166 -15.93 -20.06 2.39
N ARG A 167 -14.93 -19.73 3.22
CA ARG A 167 -14.49 -18.33 3.40
C ARG A 167 -13.94 -17.70 2.12
N ILE A 168 -13.23 -18.47 1.29
CA ILE A 168 -12.77 -17.99 -0.02
C ILE A 168 -13.97 -17.70 -0.92
N GLU A 169 -14.94 -18.62 -1.02
CA GLU A 169 -16.10 -18.42 -1.89
C GLU A 169 -16.97 -17.25 -1.41
N ALA A 170 -17.25 -17.14 -0.11
CA ALA A 170 -17.99 -16.00 0.45
C ALA A 170 -17.32 -14.66 0.14
N ARG A 171 -15.98 -14.60 0.17
CA ARG A 171 -15.24 -13.40 -0.24
C ARG A 171 -15.37 -13.12 -1.73
N LEU A 172 -15.32 -14.15 -2.58
CA LEU A 172 -15.48 -14.00 -4.03
C LEU A 172 -16.91 -13.59 -4.41
N GLU A 173 -17.91 -14.11 -3.71
CA GLU A 173 -19.31 -13.72 -3.84
C GLU A 173 -19.50 -12.25 -3.46
N HIS A 174 -19.03 -11.83 -2.28
CA HIS A 174 -19.08 -10.41 -1.89
C HIS A 174 -18.33 -9.49 -2.88
N GLU A 175 -17.20 -9.93 -3.45
CA GLU A 175 -16.50 -9.20 -4.52
C GLU A 175 -17.40 -9.00 -5.75
N ARG A 176 -18.15 -10.03 -6.18
CA ARG A 176 -19.11 -9.96 -7.30
C ARG A 176 -20.30 -9.07 -6.98
N ASP A 177 -20.81 -9.12 -5.75
CA ASP A 177 -21.92 -8.29 -5.30
C ASP A 177 -21.54 -6.81 -5.30
N LEU A 178 -20.34 -6.47 -4.80
CA LEU A 178 -19.80 -5.11 -4.88
C LEU A 178 -19.68 -4.64 -6.33
N TYR A 179 -19.27 -5.50 -7.25
CA TYR A 179 -19.23 -5.17 -8.67
C TYR A 179 -20.61 -4.90 -9.26
N ALA A 180 -21.60 -5.73 -8.93
CA ALA A 180 -22.98 -5.51 -9.35
C ALA A 180 -23.52 -4.17 -8.80
N VAL A 181 -23.26 -3.89 -7.51
CA VAL A 181 -23.62 -2.63 -6.86
C VAL A 181 -22.91 -1.43 -7.51
N MET A 182 -21.65 -1.54 -7.93
CA MET A 182 -20.91 -0.44 -8.55
C MET A 182 -21.35 -0.13 -10.00
N ARG A 183 -21.92 -1.10 -10.72
CA ARG A 183 -22.38 -0.87 -12.11
C ARG A 183 -23.58 0.08 -12.20
N ALA A 184 -24.55 -0.06 -11.31
CA ALA A 184 -25.76 0.78 -11.28
C ALA A 184 -25.46 2.29 -11.10
N PRO A 185 -24.71 2.75 -10.08
CA PRO A 185 -24.43 4.16 -9.82
C PRO A 185 -23.60 4.81 -10.92
N LEU A 186 -22.64 4.07 -11.50
CA LEU A 186 -21.81 4.59 -12.59
C LEU A 186 -22.63 4.90 -13.85
N ALA A 187 -23.74 4.19 -14.08
CA ALA A 187 -24.66 4.48 -15.17
C ALA A 187 -25.49 5.76 -14.94
N LEU A 188 -25.64 6.22 -13.69
CA LEU A 188 -26.34 7.46 -13.35
C LEU A 188 -25.49 8.72 -13.57
N VAL A 189 -24.17 8.56 -13.78
CA VAL A 189 -23.23 9.67 -14.02
C VAL A 189 -22.71 9.56 -15.46
N PRO A 190 -23.41 10.14 -16.45
CA PRO A 190 -23.09 9.97 -17.86
C PRO A 190 -21.74 10.61 -18.23
N GLU A 191 -21.38 11.72 -17.57
CA GLU A 191 -20.12 12.40 -17.78
C GLU A 191 -19.08 11.94 -16.76
N GLN A 192 -18.26 10.98 -17.16
CA GLN A 192 -17.13 10.50 -16.37
C GLN A 192 -15.86 11.31 -16.71
N PRO A 193 -15.00 11.61 -15.72
CA PRO A 193 -13.73 12.25 -16.01
C PRO A 193 -12.87 11.34 -16.89
N ALA A 194 -12.10 11.92 -17.83
CA ALA A 194 -11.24 11.15 -18.73
C ALA A 194 -10.05 10.49 -18.01
N THR A 195 -9.57 11.12 -16.93
CA THR A 195 -8.46 10.66 -16.09
C THR A 195 -8.87 10.66 -14.62
N GLY A 196 -8.08 10.00 -13.76
CA GLY A 196 -8.38 9.83 -12.35
C GLY A 196 -9.47 8.80 -12.08
N ARG A 197 -9.97 8.77 -10.84
CA ARG A 197 -11.06 7.87 -10.40
C ARG A 197 -12.39 8.26 -11.03
N TYR A 198 -13.32 7.32 -11.07
CA TYR A 198 -14.67 7.59 -11.56
C TYR A 198 -15.45 8.40 -10.52
N ARG A 199 -16.39 9.21 -11.00
CA ARG A 199 -17.30 9.95 -10.12
C ARG A 199 -18.49 9.06 -9.82
N LEU A 200 -18.73 8.85 -8.53
CA LEU A 200 -19.96 8.23 -8.02
C LEU A 200 -21.02 9.31 -7.79
N PRO A 201 -22.32 9.00 -7.96
CA PRO A 201 -23.40 9.92 -7.66
C PRO A 201 -23.51 10.19 -6.15
N ASP A 202 -24.06 11.34 -5.78
CA ASP A 202 -24.37 11.67 -4.39
C ASP A 202 -25.50 10.76 -3.85
N HIS A 203 -25.63 10.66 -2.53
CA HIS A 203 -26.71 9.90 -1.91
C HIS A 203 -28.06 10.54 -2.25
N SER A 204 -28.87 9.84 -3.06
CA SER A 204 -30.18 10.32 -3.49
C SER A 204 -31.23 9.20 -3.48
N PRO A 205 -32.53 9.53 -3.46
CA PRO A 205 -33.59 8.54 -3.60
C PRO A 205 -33.50 7.73 -4.90
N GLU A 206 -33.04 8.34 -6.00
CA GLU A 206 -32.82 7.67 -7.28
C GLU A 206 -31.70 6.63 -7.19
N LEU A 207 -30.61 6.93 -6.49
CA LEU A 207 -29.55 5.97 -6.23
C LEU A 207 -30.05 4.80 -5.36
N ALA A 208 -30.81 5.10 -4.29
CA ALA A 208 -31.39 4.07 -3.44
C ALA A 208 -32.34 3.15 -4.23
N ALA A 209 -33.16 3.73 -5.12
CA ALA A 209 -34.04 2.96 -6.00
C ALA A 209 -33.25 2.11 -7.02
N ALA A 210 -32.16 2.64 -7.57
CA ALA A 210 -31.29 1.90 -8.49
C ALA A 210 -30.57 0.72 -7.82
N LEU A 211 -30.34 0.80 -6.50
CA LEU A 211 -29.71 -0.26 -5.71
C LEU A 211 -30.73 -1.18 -5.02
N ALA A 212 -32.04 -0.97 -5.24
CA ALA A 212 -33.07 -1.84 -4.71
C ALA A 212 -32.92 -3.27 -5.28
N GLY A 213 -32.78 -4.25 -4.38
CA GLY A 213 -32.60 -5.66 -4.74
C GLY A 213 -31.14 -6.15 -4.76
N HIS A 214 -30.16 -5.26 -4.54
CA HIS A 214 -28.79 -5.68 -4.28
C HIS A 214 -28.56 -6.08 -2.81
N PRO A 215 -27.52 -6.89 -2.51
CA PRO A 215 -27.21 -7.29 -1.13
C PRO A 215 -26.94 -6.07 -0.23
N PRO A 216 -27.61 -5.96 0.94
CA PRO A 216 -27.56 -4.76 1.77
C PRO A 216 -26.18 -4.51 2.37
N ASP A 217 -25.39 -5.55 2.62
CA ASP A 217 -24.01 -5.46 3.09
C ASP A 217 -23.08 -4.86 2.01
N ALA A 218 -23.26 -5.26 0.75
CA ALA A 218 -22.53 -4.72 -0.39
C ALA A 218 -22.91 -3.24 -0.63
N VAL A 219 -24.20 -2.91 -0.52
CA VAL A 219 -24.70 -1.53 -0.62
C VAL A 219 -24.15 -0.66 0.51
N ASP A 220 -24.23 -1.10 1.78
CA ASP A 220 -23.70 -0.34 2.92
C ASP A 220 -22.18 -0.15 2.82
N ARG A 221 -21.47 -1.18 2.34
CA ARG A 221 -20.02 -1.08 2.10
C ARG A 221 -19.69 -0.02 1.06
N ALA A 222 -20.45 0.04 -0.02
CA ALA A 222 -20.27 0.93 -1.16
C ALA A 222 -20.74 2.37 -0.90
N PHE A 223 -21.90 2.50 -0.25
CA PHE A 223 -22.62 3.75 0.00
C PHE A 223 -23.12 3.76 1.46
N PRO A 224 -22.22 3.98 2.44
CA PRO A 224 -22.55 3.89 3.86
C PRO A 224 -23.71 4.83 4.24
N GLY A 225 -24.76 4.27 4.85
CA GLY A 225 -25.94 5.04 5.27
C GLY A 225 -26.90 5.45 4.15
N LEU A 226 -26.77 4.91 2.94
CA LEU A 226 -27.75 5.11 1.87
C LEU A 226 -29.07 4.39 2.16
N LEU A 227 -28.99 3.12 2.58
CA LEU A 227 -30.16 2.36 2.99
C LEU A 227 -30.48 2.66 4.45
N PRO A 228 -31.76 2.83 4.83
CA PRO A 228 -32.13 2.84 6.23
C PRO A 228 -31.62 1.55 6.85
N ARG A 229 -30.69 1.67 7.80
CA ARG A 229 -30.35 0.51 8.61
C ARG A 229 -31.61 0.18 9.37
N GLU A 230 -32.24 -0.93 9.03
CA GLU A 230 -33.20 -1.58 9.92
C GLU A 230 -32.39 -1.97 11.15
N VAL A 231 -32.16 -1.00 12.05
CA VAL A 231 -31.77 -1.28 13.41
C VAL A 231 -32.91 -2.13 13.92
N PRO A 232 -32.67 -3.38 14.36
CA PRO A 232 -33.70 -4.15 15.03
C PRO A 232 -34.15 -3.29 16.21
N VAL A 233 -35.31 -2.64 16.06
CA VAL A 233 -35.85 -1.73 17.08
C VAL A 233 -36.33 -2.64 18.19
N ASP A 234 -35.49 -2.80 19.21
CA ASP A 234 -35.78 -3.18 20.59
C ASP A 234 -36.43 -4.55 20.86
N ALA A 235 -36.95 -5.28 19.87
CA ALA A 235 -37.59 -6.59 20.07
C ALA A 235 -36.59 -7.68 20.49
N GLU A 236 -35.35 -7.60 20.02
CA GLU A 236 -34.30 -8.56 20.40
C GLU A 236 -33.60 -8.15 21.72
N TRP A 237 -33.57 -6.87 22.09
CA TRP A 237 -33.02 -6.44 23.37
C TRP A 237 -33.93 -6.84 24.54
N GLU A 238 -35.26 -6.71 24.39
CA GLU A 238 -36.20 -7.17 25.42
C GLU A 238 -36.23 -8.71 25.53
N ALA A 239 -36.13 -9.43 24.41
CA ALA A 239 -36.05 -10.90 24.42
C ALA A 239 -34.70 -11.44 24.94
N ALA A 240 -33.59 -10.77 24.64
CA ALA A 240 -32.27 -11.13 25.17
C ALA A 240 -32.14 -10.81 26.67
N ALA A 241 -32.73 -9.71 27.13
CA ALA A 241 -32.78 -9.36 28.55
C ALA A 241 -33.60 -10.37 29.40
N GLU A 242 -34.68 -10.93 28.85
CA GLU A 242 -35.44 -12.01 29.50
C GLU A 242 -34.71 -13.35 29.49
N TRP A 243 -33.96 -13.68 28.43
CA TRP A 243 -33.24 -14.95 28.33
C TRP A 243 -31.95 -14.98 29.18
N GLU A 244 -31.26 -13.85 29.31
CA GLU A 244 -30.03 -13.73 30.12
C GLU A 244 -30.31 -13.76 31.63
N ALA A 245 -31.53 -13.43 32.06
CA ALA A 245 -31.97 -13.60 33.46
C ALA A 245 -32.29 -15.06 33.85
N ALA A 246 -32.45 -15.96 32.86
CA ALA A 246 -32.84 -17.35 33.08
C ALA A 246 -31.70 -18.37 32.86
N ALA A 247 -30.52 -17.93 32.42
CA ALA A 247 -29.39 -18.82 32.17
C ALA A 247 -28.67 -19.20 33.49
N PRO A 248 -28.64 -20.49 33.90
CA PRO A 248 -27.76 -20.92 34.97
C PRO A 248 -26.29 -20.70 34.57
N PRO A 249 -25.37 -20.44 35.53
CA PRO A 249 -23.98 -20.17 35.24
C PRO A 249 -23.36 -21.35 34.48
N ALA A 250 -23.00 -21.10 33.22
CA ALA A 250 -22.36 -22.10 32.37
C ALA A 250 -20.93 -22.35 32.89
N GLU A 251 -20.71 -23.54 33.46
CA GLU A 251 -19.37 -24.08 33.64
C GLU A 251 -18.70 -24.15 32.26
N SER A 252 -17.67 -23.33 32.06
CA SER A 252 -16.87 -23.33 30.83
C SER A 252 -16.18 -24.69 30.68
N PRO A 253 -16.47 -25.48 29.63
CA PRO A 253 -15.71 -26.69 29.38
C PRO A 253 -14.27 -26.31 29.06
N ALA A 254 -13.32 -26.94 29.76
CA ALA A 254 -11.90 -26.74 29.56
C ALA A 254 -11.53 -26.99 28.09
N ILE A 255 -11.01 -25.96 27.43
CA ILE A 255 -10.47 -26.03 26.07
C ILE A 255 -9.32 -27.05 26.12
N PRO A 256 -9.39 -28.20 25.42
CA PRO A 256 -8.28 -29.13 25.36
C PRO A 256 -7.10 -28.43 24.70
N ALA A 257 -5.97 -28.40 25.41
CA ALA A 257 -4.71 -27.86 24.90
C ALA A 257 -4.41 -28.49 23.54
N ALA A 258 -4.42 -27.66 22.50
CA ALA A 258 -4.10 -28.08 21.15
C ALA A 258 -2.73 -28.74 21.16
N GLN A 259 -2.69 -30.02 20.82
CA GLN A 259 -1.44 -30.75 20.65
C GLN A 259 -0.64 -30.06 19.55
N GLU A 260 0.51 -29.51 19.93
CA GLU A 260 1.54 -29.04 19.01
C GLU A 260 1.94 -30.23 18.11
N SER A 261 1.33 -30.30 16.93
CA SER A 261 1.81 -31.14 15.86
C SER A 261 3.12 -30.55 15.38
N VAL A 262 4.21 -30.97 16.01
CA VAL A 262 5.59 -30.72 15.60
C VAL A 262 5.77 -31.40 14.25
N MET A 263 5.41 -30.69 13.18
CA MET A 263 5.75 -31.11 11.84
C MET A 263 7.28 -31.07 11.71
N ASN A 264 7.87 -32.26 11.77
CA ASN A 264 9.20 -32.58 11.26
C ASN A 264 9.28 -32.27 9.76
N LEU A 265 9.34 -30.99 9.39
CA LEU A 265 9.85 -30.56 8.10
C LEU A 265 11.37 -30.67 8.20
N ALA A 266 11.90 -31.84 7.84
CA ALA A 266 13.32 -31.99 7.59
C ALA A 266 13.78 -30.84 6.69
N PRO A 267 14.86 -30.10 7.03
CA PRO A 267 15.37 -29.02 6.22
C PRO A 267 15.87 -29.64 4.91
N ARG A 268 15.03 -29.66 3.88
CA ARG A 268 15.49 -29.85 2.51
C ARG A 268 16.40 -28.66 2.24
N ALA A 269 17.70 -28.90 2.28
CA ALA A 269 18.70 -27.92 1.89
C ALA A 269 18.40 -27.51 0.45
N ARG A 270 17.65 -26.42 0.28
CA ARG A 270 17.38 -25.77 -1.00
C ARG A 270 18.65 -25.00 -1.39
N SER A 271 19.73 -25.74 -1.63
CA SER A 271 20.94 -25.17 -2.17
C SER A 271 20.78 -25.06 -3.67
N VAL A 272 20.79 -23.83 -4.18
CA VAL A 272 21.02 -23.62 -5.60
C VAL A 272 22.35 -24.29 -5.96
N PRO A 273 22.45 -25.05 -7.08
CA PRO A 273 23.71 -25.64 -7.51
C PRO A 273 24.79 -24.59 -7.78
N SER A 274 26.06 -25.01 -7.83
CA SER A 274 27.16 -24.12 -8.24
C SER A 274 26.98 -23.61 -9.68
N ASP A 275 27.64 -22.50 -10.02
CA ASP A 275 27.53 -21.84 -11.33
C ASP A 275 27.85 -22.79 -12.50
N ASP A 276 28.83 -23.68 -12.32
CA ASP A 276 29.19 -24.69 -13.34
C ASP A 276 28.12 -25.78 -13.47
N ALA A 277 27.51 -26.20 -12.36
CA ALA A 277 26.38 -27.12 -12.39
C ALA A 277 25.15 -26.47 -13.04
N ILE A 278 24.93 -25.17 -12.82
CA ILE A 278 23.87 -24.42 -13.50
C ILE A 278 24.10 -24.39 -15.02
N ARG A 279 25.34 -24.13 -15.48
CA ARG A 279 25.70 -24.17 -16.91
C ARG A 279 25.46 -25.56 -17.51
N ALA A 280 25.92 -26.61 -16.83
CA ALA A 280 25.74 -27.99 -17.28
C ALA A 280 24.25 -28.38 -17.37
N HIS A 281 23.48 -28.12 -16.31
CA HIS A 281 22.05 -28.40 -16.30
C HIS A 281 21.28 -27.59 -17.35
N HIS A 282 21.66 -26.34 -17.60
CA HIS A 282 21.02 -25.52 -18.64
C HIS A 282 21.34 -26.01 -20.06
N ALA A 283 22.55 -26.52 -20.29
CA ALA A 283 22.92 -27.16 -21.55
C ALA A 283 22.10 -28.44 -21.81
N GLU A 284 21.83 -29.23 -20.76
CA GLU A 284 20.94 -30.40 -20.83
C GLU A 284 19.47 -30.02 -21.01
N THR A 285 19.00 -28.99 -20.29
CA THR A 285 17.59 -28.59 -20.26
C THR A 285 17.46 -27.06 -20.20
N PRO A 286 17.31 -26.39 -21.36
CA PRO A 286 17.29 -24.92 -21.41
C PRO A 286 16.00 -24.30 -20.85
N LYS A 287 15.00 -25.10 -20.47
CA LYS A 287 13.73 -24.62 -19.92
C LYS A 287 13.87 -24.36 -18.42
N ALA A 288 13.68 -23.11 -18.01
CA ALA A 288 13.78 -22.69 -16.61
C ALA A 288 12.78 -23.38 -15.66
N ALA A 289 11.61 -23.80 -16.16
CA ALA A 289 10.63 -24.55 -15.38
C ALA A 289 11.15 -25.92 -14.93
N ASP A 290 11.86 -26.62 -15.81
CA ASP A 290 12.38 -27.96 -15.55
C ASP A 290 13.57 -27.88 -14.58
N LEU A 291 14.43 -26.87 -14.74
CA LEU A 291 15.52 -26.57 -13.79
C LEU A 291 14.99 -26.21 -12.39
N ALA A 292 13.91 -25.42 -12.32
CA ALA A 292 13.27 -25.05 -11.06
C ALA A 292 12.74 -26.29 -10.30
N ALA A 293 12.05 -27.18 -11.02
CA ALA A 293 11.60 -28.46 -10.48
C ALA A 293 12.77 -29.32 -10.02
N ARG A 294 13.85 -29.41 -10.82
CA ARG A 294 15.05 -30.21 -10.51
C ARG A 294 15.78 -29.72 -9.26
N TRP A 295 15.88 -28.41 -9.03
CA TRP A 295 16.60 -27.84 -7.88
C TRP A 295 15.70 -27.60 -6.67
N GLY A 296 14.38 -27.79 -6.81
CA GLY A 296 13.41 -27.47 -5.75
C GLY A 296 13.35 -25.97 -5.42
N VAL A 297 13.57 -25.11 -6.41
CA VAL A 297 13.53 -23.63 -6.28
C VAL A 297 12.46 -23.03 -7.19
N SER A 298 12.16 -21.74 -7.03
CA SER A 298 11.21 -21.05 -7.90
C SER A 298 11.82 -20.75 -9.28
N THR A 299 10.98 -20.68 -10.32
CA THR A 299 11.40 -20.29 -11.67
C THR A 299 12.05 -18.91 -11.73
N ALA A 300 11.58 -17.96 -10.91
CA ALA A 300 12.19 -16.63 -10.77
C ALA A 300 13.64 -16.70 -10.28
N CYS A 301 13.95 -17.58 -9.32
CA CYS A 301 15.31 -17.81 -8.83
C CYS A 301 16.21 -18.34 -9.96
N VAL A 302 15.73 -19.33 -10.73
CA VAL A 302 16.45 -19.85 -11.91
C VAL A 302 16.75 -18.74 -12.92
N TYR A 303 15.78 -17.89 -13.26
CA TYR A 303 16.00 -16.78 -14.20
C TYR A 303 17.07 -15.80 -13.73
N GLN A 304 17.14 -15.50 -12.42
CA GLN A 304 18.18 -14.64 -11.87
C GLN A 304 19.58 -15.24 -12.07
N HIS A 305 19.75 -16.55 -11.80
CA HIS A 305 21.03 -17.22 -12.01
C HIS A 305 21.40 -17.34 -13.50
N LEU A 306 20.44 -17.67 -14.37
CA LEU A 306 20.67 -17.74 -15.82
C LEU A 306 21.05 -16.37 -16.39
N ARG A 307 20.40 -15.28 -15.93
CA ARG A 307 20.74 -13.91 -16.33
C ARG A 307 22.14 -13.52 -15.86
N ARG A 308 22.50 -13.80 -14.60
CA ARG A 308 23.83 -13.53 -14.06
C ARG A 308 24.94 -14.26 -14.82
N LEU A 309 24.67 -15.47 -15.31
CA LEU A 309 25.63 -16.29 -16.06
C LEU A 309 25.63 -16.02 -17.57
N GLY A 310 24.81 -15.09 -18.07
CA GLY A 310 24.68 -14.82 -19.50
C GLY A 310 24.05 -15.97 -20.30
N LEU A 311 23.36 -16.90 -19.62
CA LEU A 311 22.71 -18.07 -20.23
C LEU A 311 21.26 -17.83 -20.63
N GLY A 312 20.63 -16.76 -20.11
CA GLY A 312 19.33 -16.35 -20.59
C GLY A 312 19.42 -15.99 -22.06
N ARG A 313 18.50 -16.49 -22.90
CA ARG A 313 18.34 -15.98 -24.27
C ARG A 313 18.08 -14.48 -24.17
N LEU A 314 19.12 -13.67 -24.30
CA LEU A 314 18.98 -12.36 -24.89
C LEU A 314 18.43 -12.67 -26.28
N SER A 315 17.13 -12.48 -26.44
CA SER A 315 16.55 -12.38 -27.76
C SER A 315 17.08 -11.07 -28.35
N GLU A 316 18.38 -11.03 -28.67
CA GLU A 316 18.93 -10.20 -29.73
C GLU A 316 18.40 -10.79 -31.04
N ALA A 317 17.09 -10.67 -31.25
CA ALA A 317 16.65 -10.45 -32.61
C ALA A 317 17.31 -9.12 -32.99
N PRO A 318 18.09 -9.06 -34.09
CA PRO A 318 18.60 -7.79 -34.57
C PRO A 318 17.41 -6.85 -34.71
N VAL A 319 17.38 -5.80 -33.89
CA VAL A 319 16.36 -4.77 -33.98
C VAL A 319 16.50 -4.22 -35.40
N PRO A 320 15.50 -4.43 -36.29
CA PRO A 320 15.58 -3.86 -37.63
C PRO A 320 15.76 -2.36 -37.47
N ALA A 321 16.79 -1.81 -38.12
CA ALA A 321 17.08 -0.39 -38.08
C ALA A 321 15.79 0.38 -38.36
N LEU A 322 15.33 1.15 -37.37
CA LEU A 322 14.14 1.96 -37.51
C LEU A 322 14.37 2.92 -38.69
N PRO A 323 13.46 2.98 -39.67
CA PRO A 323 13.57 3.97 -40.75
C PRO A 323 13.61 5.37 -40.14
N ALA A 324 14.45 6.23 -40.72
CA ALA A 324 14.55 7.63 -40.32
C ALA A 324 13.14 8.26 -40.23
N PRO A 325 12.86 9.04 -39.17
CA PRO A 325 11.53 9.60 -38.96
C PRO A 325 11.14 10.44 -40.17
N ALA A 326 10.03 10.06 -40.81
CA ALA A 326 9.42 10.87 -41.85
C ALA A 326 9.00 12.23 -41.26
N PRO A 327 9.19 13.34 -41.98
CA PRO A 327 8.78 14.66 -41.52
C PRO A 327 7.28 14.64 -41.21
N ALA A 328 6.93 15.07 -39.99
CA ALA A 328 5.56 15.09 -39.52
C ALA A 328 4.70 16.00 -40.42
N PRO A 329 3.51 15.55 -40.86
CA PRO A 329 2.57 16.41 -41.57
C PRO A 329 2.09 17.53 -40.64
N GLU A 330 2.00 18.75 -41.18
CA GLU A 330 1.48 19.94 -40.50
C GLU A 330 0.11 19.63 -39.86
N ALA A 331 0.04 19.76 -38.54
CA ALA A 331 -1.18 19.57 -37.80
C ALA A 331 -2.19 20.69 -38.15
N PRO A 332 -3.48 20.36 -38.39
CA PRO A 332 -4.51 21.38 -38.53
C PRO A 332 -4.67 22.15 -37.21
N ALA A 333 -4.80 23.47 -37.33
CA ALA A 333 -4.95 24.40 -36.21
C ALA A 333 -6.04 23.93 -35.23
N THR A 334 -5.62 23.46 -34.06
CA THR A 334 -6.50 23.16 -32.94
C THR A 334 -6.82 24.44 -32.21
N ASN A 335 -8.11 24.79 -32.16
CA ASN A 335 -8.68 25.79 -31.27
C ASN A 335 -8.47 25.33 -29.81
N VAL A 336 -7.31 25.62 -29.24
CA VAL A 336 -7.05 25.46 -27.80
C VAL A 336 -7.05 26.85 -27.20
N VAL A 337 -8.12 27.18 -26.47
CA VAL A 337 -8.19 28.38 -25.64
C VAL A 337 -7.18 28.19 -24.50
N ALA A 338 -6.20 29.09 -24.42
CA ALA A 338 -5.22 29.09 -23.34
C ALA A 338 -5.91 29.24 -21.98
N PHE A 339 -5.73 28.26 -21.11
CA PHE A 339 -6.18 28.34 -19.73
C PHE A 339 -5.40 29.45 -19.02
N THR A 340 -6.10 30.54 -18.66
CA THR A 340 -5.53 31.60 -17.84
C THR A 340 -5.86 31.26 -16.38
N PRO A 341 -4.87 30.93 -15.53
CA PRO A 341 -5.15 30.60 -14.14
C PRO A 341 -5.73 31.82 -13.42
N ALA A 342 -6.86 31.62 -12.74
CA ALA A 342 -7.46 32.63 -11.89
C ALA A 342 -6.50 33.02 -10.75
N PRO A 343 -6.46 34.29 -10.33
CA PRO A 343 -5.59 34.73 -9.24
C PRO A 343 -5.96 34.00 -7.94
N HIS A 344 -4.94 33.43 -7.29
CA HIS A 344 -5.05 32.79 -5.98
C HIS A 344 -5.71 33.75 -4.98
N ALA A 345 -6.88 33.38 -4.49
CA ALA A 345 -7.45 33.99 -3.30
C ALA A 345 -6.62 33.59 -2.08
N GLU A 346 -6.14 34.60 -1.36
CA GLU A 346 -5.41 34.47 -0.10
C GLU A 346 -6.30 33.77 0.95
N PRO A 347 -5.79 32.74 1.67
CA PRO A 347 -6.61 31.98 2.61
C PRO A 347 -6.97 32.82 3.84
N ALA A 348 -8.25 32.82 4.19
CA ALA A 348 -8.78 33.49 5.36
C ALA A 348 -8.13 32.96 6.66
N PRO A 349 -7.93 33.82 7.68
CA PRO A 349 -7.31 33.43 8.95
C PRO A 349 -8.17 32.42 9.71
N VAL A 350 -7.50 31.35 10.19
CA VAL A 350 -8.09 30.27 10.98
C VAL A 350 -8.44 30.78 12.39
N PRO A 351 -9.65 30.53 12.92
CA PRO A 351 -10.02 30.96 14.27
C PRO A 351 -9.22 30.24 15.38
N ALA A 352 -8.82 31.01 16.39
CA ALA A 352 -7.82 30.68 17.41
C ALA A 352 -8.26 29.71 18.54
N THR A 353 -9.20 28.79 18.30
CA THR A 353 -9.82 27.99 19.38
C THR A 353 -9.57 26.48 19.34
N VAL A 354 -8.57 25.99 18.59
CA VAL A 354 -8.23 24.56 18.60
C VAL A 354 -7.16 24.25 19.64
N VAL A 355 -7.58 23.60 20.73
CA VAL A 355 -6.70 23.08 21.79
C VAL A 355 -5.81 21.95 21.23
N PRO A 356 -4.47 21.99 21.42
CA PRO A 356 -3.59 20.97 20.89
C PRO A 356 -3.75 19.64 21.64
N ARG A 357 -3.89 18.55 20.87
CA ARG A 357 -3.97 17.16 21.32
C ARG A 357 -2.63 16.72 21.88
N ALA A 358 -2.62 16.22 23.12
CA ALA A 358 -1.42 15.77 23.83
C ALA A 358 -0.64 14.69 23.06
N ALA A 359 0.65 14.92 22.85
CA ALA A 359 1.57 13.95 22.28
C ALA A 359 1.90 12.87 23.32
N VAL A 360 1.76 11.61 22.93
CA VAL A 360 2.11 10.44 23.75
C VAL A 360 3.64 10.36 23.87
N GLN A 361 4.18 10.52 25.07
CA GLN A 361 5.61 10.31 25.39
C GLN A 361 5.91 8.81 25.49
N TRP A 362 6.90 8.33 24.73
CA TRP A 362 7.32 6.93 24.62
C TRP A 362 8.53 6.56 25.52
N ASP A 363 9.03 7.48 26.36
CA ASP A 363 10.36 7.37 26.96
C ASP A 363 10.51 6.43 28.17
N VAL A 364 9.46 5.74 28.63
CA VAL A 364 9.52 5.08 29.97
C VAL A 364 9.82 3.57 29.94
N ALA A 365 9.85 2.90 28.78
CA ALA A 365 9.70 1.42 28.79
C ALA A 365 10.98 0.57 28.72
N PHE A 366 12.19 1.10 28.48
CA PHE A 366 13.38 0.24 28.30
C PHE A 366 14.70 0.86 28.80
N PRO A 367 15.03 0.76 30.11
CA PRO A 367 16.17 1.44 30.76
C PRO A 367 17.56 0.85 30.43
N ASN A 368 17.70 0.14 29.31
CA ASN A 368 18.97 -0.45 28.85
C ASN A 368 19.13 -0.36 27.31
N ARG A 369 18.20 0.31 26.62
CA ARG A 369 18.26 0.47 25.18
C ARG A 369 18.89 1.82 24.88
N LEU A 370 20.08 1.77 24.28
CA LEU A 370 20.68 2.95 23.64
C LEU A 370 19.60 3.68 22.85
N GLY A 371 19.50 4.99 23.05
CA GLY A 371 18.67 5.84 22.24
C GLY A 371 19.01 5.69 20.76
N LEU A 372 18.08 6.07 19.90
CA LEU A 372 18.28 5.97 18.45
C LEU A 372 19.57 6.69 18.01
N ASP A 373 19.88 7.83 18.64
CA ASP A 373 21.07 8.62 18.34
C ASP A 373 22.37 7.89 18.69
N ASP A 374 22.41 7.21 19.84
CA ASP A 374 23.56 6.41 20.26
C ASP A 374 23.74 5.16 19.38
N LEU A 375 22.65 4.56 18.89
CA LEU A 375 22.71 3.47 17.91
C LEU A 375 23.25 3.95 16.56
N VAL A 376 22.84 5.13 16.08
CA VAL A 376 23.39 5.73 14.86
C VAL A 376 24.88 6.00 15.03
N LEU A 377 25.30 6.50 16.19
CA LEU A 377 26.71 6.72 16.51
C LEU A 377 27.49 5.39 16.50
N ALA A 378 26.92 4.33 17.07
CA ALA A 378 27.54 3.01 17.07
C ALA A 378 27.70 2.46 15.63
N VAL A 379 26.71 2.63 14.76
CA VAL A 379 26.81 2.20 13.35
C VAL A 379 27.88 2.99 12.60
N ALA A 380 27.93 4.31 12.78
CA ALA A 380 28.95 5.15 12.15
C ALA A 380 30.37 4.81 12.64
N LEU A 381 30.52 4.53 13.95
CA LEU A 381 31.78 4.11 14.55
C LEU A 381 32.22 2.76 13.99
N ALA A 382 31.30 1.79 13.89
CA ALA A 382 31.55 0.48 13.29
C ALA A 382 32.07 0.59 11.85
N GLN A 383 31.42 1.41 11.02
CA GLN A 383 31.80 1.60 9.62
C GLN A 383 33.16 2.29 9.46
N ARG A 384 33.44 3.33 10.26
CA ARG A 384 34.67 4.12 10.12
C ARG A 384 35.90 3.42 10.69
N ALA A 385 35.74 2.69 11.80
CA ALA A 385 36.84 2.06 12.51
C ALA A 385 36.98 0.55 12.20
N GLY A 386 36.08 -0.02 11.40
CA GLY A 386 36.06 -1.46 11.12
C GLY A 386 35.72 -2.31 12.35
N LEU A 387 35.00 -1.74 13.32
CA LEU A 387 34.61 -2.44 14.55
C LEU A 387 33.38 -3.32 14.31
N GLY A 388 33.28 -4.43 15.05
CA GLY A 388 32.04 -5.19 15.14
C GLY A 388 30.92 -4.36 15.76
N ALA A 389 29.67 -4.61 15.36
CA ALA A 389 28.50 -3.85 15.84
C ALA A 389 28.39 -3.84 17.38
N ASP A 390 28.62 -4.98 18.04
CA ASP A 390 28.58 -5.09 19.51
C ASP A 390 29.69 -4.29 20.20
N GLU A 391 30.86 -4.21 19.57
CA GLU A 391 32.01 -3.46 20.08
C GLU A 391 31.78 -1.95 19.96
N ALA A 392 31.18 -1.52 18.85
CA ALA A 392 30.78 -0.14 18.66
C ALA A 392 29.65 0.28 19.61
N ILE A 393 28.65 -0.57 19.84
CA ILE A 393 27.58 -0.34 20.83
C ILE A 393 28.16 -0.23 22.25
N ARG A 394 29.12 -1.11 22.60
CA ARG A 394 29.80 -1.08 23.90
C ARG A 394 30.58 0.21 24.10
N PHE A 395 31.26 0.67 23.06
CA PHE A 395 32.01 1.93 23.07
C PHE A 395 31.08 3.12 23.30
N VAL A 396 29.98 3.22 22.54
CA VAL A 396 29.02 4.33 22.70
C VAL A 396 28.34 4.31 24.08
N ARG A 397 28.02 3.13 24.63
CA ARG A 397 27.51 3.03 26.01
C ARG A 397 28.50 3.55 27.04
N ALA A 398 29.78 3.20 26.92
CA ALA A 398 30.82 3.67 27.83
C ALA A 398 30.99 5.19 27.75
N ASP A 399 30.92 5.75 26.54
CA ASP A 399 30.98 7.21 26.32
C ASP A 399 29.76 7.93 26.89
N ALA A 400 28.54 7.41 26.66
CA ALA A 400 27.31 7.97 27.24
C ALA A 400 27.34 7.95 28.78
N ALA A 401 27.77 6.85 29.38
CA ALA A 401 27.92 6.73 30.83
C ALA A 401 28.97 7.69 31.39
N ALA A 402 30.12 7.86 30.72
CA ALA A 402 31.15 8.81 31.11
C ALA A 402 30.66 10.27 31.02
N ALA A 403 29.76 10.56 30.08
CA ALA A 403 29.10 11.85 29.93
C ALA A 403 27.91 12.07 30.89
N GLY A 404 27.61 11.11 31.78
CA GLY A 404 26.48 11.17 32.69
C GLY A 404 25.11 11.02 32.03
N ARG A 405 25.06 10.57 30.76
CA ARG A 405 23.82 10.21 30.07
C ARG A 405 23.48 8.78 30.49
N GLN A 406 22.42 8.61 31.27
CA GLN A 406 21.88 7.26 31.55
C GLN A 406 21.40 6.65 30.23
N ALA A 407 21.87 5.43 29.94
CA ALA A 407 21.69 4.73 28.67
C ALA A 407 20.39 3.94 28.56
#